data_AF-A0A3E4VYR0-F1
#
_entry.id   AF-A0A3E4VYR0-F1
#
_cell.length_a   1.000
_cell.length_b   1.000
_cell.length_c   1.000
_cell.angle_alpha   90.00
_cell.angle_beta   90.00
_cell.angle_gamma   90.00
#
_symmetry.space_group_name_H-M   'P 1'
#
loop_
_entity.id
_entity.type
_entity.pdbx_description
1 polymer ?
#
loop_
_entity_poly.entity_id
_entity_poly.type
_entity_poly.pdbx_seq_one_letter_code
_entity_poly.pdbx_strand_id
1 'polypeptide(L)'
;MEIKIIRKSGCAIICSLCFIALCMPFIDIHNDMESTMYSDVKEAKEYEIDYECMKYLDKHPNGEHSQEVSDILLSKMKKDGDVVRTYKLGRRYTSLKVGTELKELAYKIAETKNDYYSWSQYIEVCDSIDIKDARERLNAFIH
;
A
#
# COMPACT_ATOMS: atom_id res chain seq x y z
N MET A 1 -32.04 50.92 34.45
CA MET A 1 -31.03 50.17 33.67
C MET A 1 -31.66 48.84 33.30
N GLU A 2 -32.32 48.77 32.14
CA GLU A 2 -33.04 47.57 31.70
C GLU A 2 -32.13 46.76 30.77
N ILE A 3 -31.82 45.53 31.16
CA ILE A 3 -31.08 44.59 30.33
C ILE A 3 -32.02 44.12 29.22
N LYS A 4 -31.88 44.68 28.02
CA LYS A 4 -32.58 44.20 26.82
C LYS A 4 -31.99 42.86 26.40
N ILE A 5 -32.75 41.79 26.65
CA ILE A 5 -32.51 40.46 26.09
C ILE A 5 -32.64 40.58 24.56
N ILE A 6 -31.52 40.49 23.86
CA ILE A 6 -31.47 40.44 22.39
C ILE A 6 -32.09 39.09 21.98
N ARG A 7 -33.27 39.15 21.38
CA ARG A 7 -33.91 37.99 20.74
C ARG A 7 -32.92 37.43 19.71
N LYS A 8 -32.36 36.25 19.99
CA LYS A 8 -31.50 35.50 19.06
C LYS A 8 -32.25 35.38 17.74
N SER A 9 -31.78 36.14 16.76
CA SER A 9 -32.30 36.15 15.40
C SER A 9 -32.17 34.73 14.85
N GLY A 10 -33.30 34.09 14.52
CA GLY A 10 -33.32 32.76 13.88
C GLY A 10 -32.50 32.73 12.58
N CYS A 11 -32.22 33.90 11.99
CA CYS A 11 -31.32 34.07 10.86
C CYS A 11 -29.88 33.61 11.19
N ALA A 12 -29.37 33.82 12.41
CA ALA A 12 -28.03 33.36 12.79
C ALA A 12 -27.93 31.82 12.81
N ILE A 13 -28.98 31.14 13.28
CA ILE A 13 -29.05 29.67 13.30
C ILE A 13 -29.17 29.12 11.87
N ILE A 14 -29.98 29.77 11.03
CA ILE A 14 -30.12 29.42 9.60
C ILE A 14 -28.79 29.64 8.87
N CYS A 15 -28.08 30.75 9.10
CA CYS A 15 -26.78 30.99 8.50
C CYS A 15 -25.76 29.93 8.93
N SER A 16 -25.72 29.55 10.22
CA SER A 16 -24.84 28.46 10.70
C SER A 16 -25.18 27.11 10.06
N LEU A 17 -26.47 26.78 9.87
CA LEU A 17 -26.91 25.56 9.19
C LEU A 17 -26.58 25.58 7.69
N CYS A 18 -26.68 26.74 7.03
CA CYS A 18 -26.24 26.90 5.64
C CYS A 18 -24.73 26.72 5.48
N PHE A 19 -23.92 27.18 6.44
CA PHE A 19 -22.47 26.94 6.45
C PHE A 19 -22.13 25.45 6.59
N ILE A 20 -22.83 24.71 7.45
CA ILE A 20 -22.63 23.26 7.58
C ILE A 20 -23.04 22.52 6.30
N ALA A 21 -24.17 22.90 5.68
CA ALA A 21 -24.63 22.33 4.42
C ALA A 21 -23.68 22.67 3.23
N LEU A 22 -23.04 23.83 3.26
CA LEU A 22 -21.99 24.21 2.29
C LEU A 22 -20.70 23.42 2.48
N CYS A 23 -20.40 22.95 3.69
CA CYS A 23 -19.21 22.13 3.98
C CYS A 23 -19.41 20.63 3.69
N MET A 24 -20.65 20.13 3.69
CA MET A 24 -20.95 18.73 3.36
C MET A 24 -20.47 18.28 1.97
N PRO A 25 -20.67 19.05 0.87
CA PRO A 25 -20.12 18.65 -0.43
C PRO A 25 -18.59 18.66 -0.47
N PHE A 26 -17.89 19.38 0.41
CA PHE A 26 -16.42 19.28 0.51
C PHE A 26 -15.95 18.03 1.25
N ILE A 27 -16.75 17.51 2.19
CA ILE A 27 -16.47 16.24 2.86
C ILE A 27 -16.75 15.07 1.90
N ASP A 28 -17.84 15.14 1.13
CA ASP A 28 -18.10 14.17 0.06
C ASP A 28 -17.04 14.25 -1.04
N ILE A 29 -16.66 15.44 -1.53
CA ILE A 29 -15.58 15.57 -2.52
C ILE A 29 -14.23 15.07 -1.97
N HIS A 30 -13.94 15.20 -0.66
CA HIS A 30 -12.71 14.64 -0.10
C HIS A 30 -12.74 13.11 0.02
N ASN A 31 -13.88 12.52 0.39
CA ASN A 31 -14.04 11.06 0.38
C ASN A 31 -14.10 10.49 -1.04
N ASP A 32 -14.72 11.22 -1.98
CA ASP A 32 -14.79 10.88 -3.40
C ASP A 32 -13.42 11.09 -4.08
N MET A 33 -12.59 12.03 -3.60
CA MET A 33 -11.17 12.16 -3.96
C MET A 33 -10.31 11.01 -3.42
N GLU A 34 -10.52 10.54 -2.18
CA GLU A 34 -9.84 9.34 -1.69
C GLU A 34 -10.29 8.08 -2.45
N SER A 35 -11.56 8.01 -2.87
CA SER A 35 -12.11 6.94 -3.72
C SER A 35 -11.53 6.96 -5.15
N THR A 36 -11.39 8.14 -5.77
CA THR A 36 -10.82 8.29 -7.13
C THR A 36 -9.30 8.12 -7.19
N MET A 37 -8.59 8.27 -6.06
CA MET A 37 -7.14 8.03 -6.04
C MET A 37 -6.77 6.57 -6.39
N TYR A 38 -7.65 5.58 -6.14
CA TYR A 38 -7.40 4.18 -6.50
C TYR A 38 -7.87 3.81 -7.90
N SER A 39 -8.79 4.56 -8.52
CA SER A 39 -9.03 4.43 -9.96
C SER A 39 -7.79 4.83 -10.77
N ASP A 40 -7.04 5.82 -10.29
CA ASP A 40 -5.83 6.32 -10.96
C ASP A 40 -4.64 5.36 -10.87
N VAL A 41 -4.60 4.45 -9.89
CA VAL A 41 -3.56 3.39 -9.82
C VAL A 41 -3.65 2.46 -11.04
N LYS A 42 -4.85 2.29 -11.63
CA LYS A 42 -5.01 1.55 -12.90
C LYS A 42 -4.48 2.33 -14.10
N GLU A 43 -4.38 3.66 -14.02
CA GLU A 43 -3.92 4.54 -15.11
C GLU A 43 -2.47 5.03 -14.96
N ALA A 44 -1.84 4.82 -13.79
CA ALA A 44 -0.45 5.17 -13.56
C ALA A 44 0.48 4.44 -14.56
N LYS A 45 1.45 5.17 -15.15
CA LYS A 45 2.52 4.57 -15.95
C LYS A 45 3.20 3.50 -15.09
N GLU A 46 3.50 2.33 -15.65
CA GLU A 46 3.92 1.13 -14.90
C GLU A 46 5.02 1.35 -13.83
N TYR A 47 5.87 2.37 -13.98
CA TYR A 47 6.92 2.73 -13.02
C TYR A 47 6.41 3.43 -11.74
N GLU A 48 5.21 3.98 -11.72
CA GLU A 48 4.65 4.73 -10.57
C GLU A 48 3.69 3.90 -9.71
N ILE A 49 3.22 2.76 -10.22
CA ILE A 49 2.18 1.94 -9.56
C ILE A 49 2.63 1.48 -8.18
N ASP A 50 3.84 0.93 -8.05
CA ASP A 50 4.28 0.39 -6.76
C ASP A 50 4.58 1.48 -5.73
N TYR A 51 5.09 2.64 -6.17
CA TYR A 51 5.28 3.80 -5.32
C TYR A 51 3.96 4.33 -4.75
N GLU A 52 2.92 4.49 -5.58
CA GLU A 52 1.60 4.93 -5.10
C GLU A 52 0.95 3.87 -4.20
N CYS A 53 1.11 2.58 -4.50
CA CYS A 53 0.67 1.51 -3.60
C CYS A 53 1.36 1.61 -2.24
N MET A 54 2.67 1.85 -2.22
CA MET A 54 3.43 1.99 -0.98
C MET A 54 2.96 3.18 -0.15
N LYS A 55 2.83 4.34 -0.79
CA LYS A 55 2.35 5.58 -0.16
C LYS A 55 0.97 5.40 0.47
N TYR A 56 0.07 4.66 -0.19
CA TYR A 56 -1.23 4.35 0.42
C TYR A 56 -1.10 3.42 1.62
N LEU A 57 -0.41 2.28 1.49
CA LEU A 57 -0.28 1.29 2.56
C LEU A 57 0.44 1.87 3.80
N ASP A 58 1.37 2.81 3.61
CA ASP A 58 2.01 3.53 4.69
C ASP A 58 1.04 4.45 5.46
N LYS A 59 0.13 5.14 4.75
CA LYS A 59 -0.83 6.10 5.35
C LYS A 59 -2.08 5.39 5.89
N HIS A 60 -2.54 4.35 5.21
CA HIS A 60 -3.80 3.64 5.46
C HIS A 60 -3.60 2.11 5.44
N PRO A 61 -2.78 1.54 6.35
CA PRO A 61 -2.45 0.11 6.34
C PRO A 61 -3.67 -0.81 6.46
N ASN A 62 -4.74 -0.34 7.13
CA ASN A 62 -6.02 -1.03 7.28
C ASN A 62 -7.18 -0.21 6.68
N GLY A 63 -6.90 0.62 5.68
CA GLY A 63 -7.91 1.40 4.97
C GLY A 63 -8.86 0.53 4.14
N GLU A 64 -9.97 1.11 3.69
CA GLU A 64 -10.99 0.42 2.88
C GLU A 64 -10.41 -0.26 1.63
N HIS A 65 -9.43 0.36 0.99
CA HIS A 65 -8.80 -0.14 -0.24
C HIS A 65 -7.48 -0.89 0.02
N SER A 66 -7.10 -1.18 1.27
CA SER A 66 -5.77 -1.74 1.57
C SER A 66 -5.55 -3.12 0.93
N GLN A 67 -6.61 -3.93 0.82
CA GLN A 67 -6.53 -5.22 0.15
C GLN A 67 -6.36 -5.06 -1.36
N GLU A 68 -7.13 -4.19 -2.01
CA GLU A 68 -7.01 -3.94 -3.46
C GLU A 68 -5.61 -3.42 -3.81
N VAL A 69 -5.10 -2.47 -3.02
CA VAL A 69 -3.74 -1.93 -3.21
C VAL A 69 -2.67 -2.99 -2.98
N SER A 70 -2.86 -3.86 -1.99
CA SER A 70 -1.97 -5.00 -1.76
C SER A 70 -1.94 -5.95 -2.96
N ASP A 71 -3.09 -6.25 -3.55
CA ASP A 71 -3.21 -7.13 -4.71
C ASP A 71 -2.55 -6.52 -5.96
N ILE A 72 -2.69 -5.21 -6.16
CA ILE A 72 -2.00 -4.47 -7.24
C ILE A 72 -0.48 -4.56 -7.05
N LEU A 73 0.01 -4.31 -5.82
CA LEU A 73 1.44 -4.36 -5.51
C LEU A 73 2.00 -5.76 -5.76
N LEU A 74 1.31 -6.82 -5.32
CA LEU A 74 1.70 -8.21 -5.56
C LEU A 74 1.75 -8.54 -7.05
N SER A 75 0.73 -8.14 -7.80
CA SER A 75 0.65 -8.34 -9.25
C SER A 75 1.83 -7.66 -9.96
N LYS A 76 2.15 -6.43 -9.57
CA LYS A 76 3.29 -5.68 -10.11
C LYS A 76 4.63 -6.35 -9.81
N MET A 77 4.87 -6.73 -8.55
CA MET A 77 6.12 -7.40 -8.16
C MET A 77 6.30 -8.75 -8.86
N LYS A 78 5.19 -9.49 -9.05
CA LYS A 78 5.20 -10.74 -9.81
C LYS A 78 5.60 -10.52 -11.27
N LYS A 79 5.11 -9.44 -11.89
CA LYS A 79 5.46 -9.06 -13.26
C LYS A 79 6.92 -8.62 -13.39
N ASP A 80 7.42 -7.85 -12.42
CA ASP A 80 8.79 -7.35 -12.43
C ASP A 80 9.83 -8.47 -12.23
N GLY A 81 9.50 -9.45 -11.38
CA GLY A 81 10.38 -10.59 -11.12
C GLY A 81 11.69 -10.21 -10.41
N ASP A 82 11.75 -9.06 -9.74
CA ASP A 82 12.90 -8.63 -8.95
C ASP A 82 12.84 -9.25 -7.55
N VAL A 83 13.72 -10.21 -7.30
CA VAL A 83 13.80 -10.95 -6.03
C VAL A 83 14.09 -10.01 -4.85
N VAL A 84 15.10 -9.14 -5.00
CA VAL A 84 15.60 -8.26 -3.94
C VAL A 84 14.54 -7.23 -3.58
N ARG A 85 13.96 -6.57 -4.58
CA ARG A 85 12.93 -5.55 -4.38
C ARG A 85 11.70 -6.15 -3.71
N THR A 86 11.23 -7.29 -4.21
CA THR A 86 10.03 -7.97 -3.68
C THR A 86 10.21 -8.34 -2.22
N TYR A 87 11.36 -8.92 -1.84
CA TYR A 87 11.61 -9.28 -0.44
C TYR A 87 11.74 -8.05 0.47
N LYS A 88 12.41 -6.99 0.02
CA LYS A 88 12.56 -5.74 0.78
C LYS A 88 11.20 -5.09 1.07
N LEU A 89 10.27 -5.11 0.11
CA LEU A 89 8.91 -4.65 0.33
C LEU A 89 8.15 -5.57 1.31
N GLY A 90 8.35 -6.89 1.21
CA GLY A 90 7.80 -7.85 2.16
C GLY A 90 8.25 -7.57 3.60
N ARG A 91 9.53 -7.21 3.80
CA ARG A 91 10.06 -6.76 5.09
C ARG A 91 9.46 -5.44 5.55
N ARG A 92 9.29 -4.46 4.68
CA ARG A 92 8.68 -3.16 5.03
C ARG A 92 7.28 -3.35 5.61
N TYR A 93 6.49 -4.22 4.99
CA TYR A 93 5.10 -4.48 5.36
C TYR A 93 4.92 -5.72 6.22
N THR A 94 5.92 -6.12 7.02
CA THR A 94 5.87 -7.39 7.79
C THR A 94 4.69 -7.46 8.77
N SER A 95 4.14 -6.31 9.19
CA SER A 95 2.96 -6.23 10.05
C SER A 95 1.64 -6.41 9.30
N LEU A 96 1.67 -6.46 7.96
CA LEU A 96 0.51 -6.61 7.09
C LEU A 96 0.57 -7.96 6.40
N LYS A 97 -0.59 -8.48 6.00
CA LYS A 97 -0.70 -9.75 5.26
C LYS A 97 0.13 -9.72 3.96
N VAL A 98 0.10 -8.61 3.23
CA VAL A 98 0.87 -8.40 2.00
C VAL A 98 2.38 -8.55 2.20
N GLY A 99 2.90 -8.25 3.39
CA GLY A 99 4.32 -8.44 3.70
C GLY A 99 4.76 -9.89 3.60
N THR A 100 3.97 -10.80 4.19
CA THR A 100 4.20 -12.24 4.11
C THR A 100 4.06 -12.73 2.67
N GLU A 101 3.01 -12.31 1.97
CA GLU A 101 2.75 -12.70 0.57
C GLU A 101 3.88 -12.25 -0.37
N LEU A 102 4.47 -11.07 -0.14
CA LEU A 102 5.64 -10.58 -0.88
C LEU A 102 6.90 -11.39 -0.59
N LYS A 103 7.17 -11.77 0.68
CA LYS A 103 8.33 -12.62 1.02
C LYS A 103 8.22 -13.98 0.33
N GLU A 104 7.04 -14.60 0.36
CA GLU A 104 6.76 -15.85 -0.35
C GLU A 104 6.91 -15.70 -1.87
N LEU A 105 6.44 -14.59 -2.43
CA LEU A 105 6.58 -14.30 -3.86
C LEU A 105 8.05 -14.17 -4.27
N ALA A 106 8.88 -13.49 -3.46
CA ALA A 106 10.31 -13.35 -3.74
C ALA A 106 11.02 -14.72 -3.82
N TYR A 107 10.67 -15.63 -2.90
CA TYR A 107 11.14 -17.02 -2.95
C TYR A 107 10.68 -17.73 -4.23
N LYS A 108 9.38 -17.64 -4.56
CA LYS A 108 8.81 -18.25 -5.79
C LYS A 108 9.45 -17.70 -7.06
N ILE A 109 9.82 -16.42 -7.10
CA ILE A 109 10.55 -15.82 -8.22
C ILE A 109 11.93 -16.47 -8.35
N ALA A 110 12.68 -16.58 -7.24
CA ALA A 110 13.99 -17.22 -7.25
C ALA A 110 13.90 -18.70 -7.65
N GLU A 111 12.89 -19.42 -7.15
CA GLU A 111 12.61 -20.81 -7.50
C GLU A 111 12.19 -20.99 -8.95
N THR A 112 11.42 -20.06 -9.52
CA THR A 112 10.99 -20.13 -10.93
C THR A 112 12.16 -19.89 -11.87
N LYS A 113 13.04 -18.93 -11.55
CA LYS A 113 14.26 -18.65 -12.33
C LYS A 113 15.28 -19.77 -12.19
N ASN A 114 15.40 -20.30 -10.98
CA ASN A 114 16.26 -21.42 -10.60
C ASN A 114 17.70 -21.31 -11.13
N ASP A 115 18.32 -20.15 -10.96
CA ASP A 115 19.71 -19.91 -11.36
C ASP A 115 20.53 -19.39 -10.18
N TYR A 116 21.86 -19.48 -10.31
CA TYR A 116 22.80 -19.02 -9.28
C TYR A 116 22.54 -17.57 -8.85
N TYR A 117 22.27 -16.68 -9.81
CA TYR A 117 22.11 -15.25 -9.55
C TYR A 117 20.87 -14.98 -8.70
N SER A 118 19.74 -15.60 -9.04
CA SER A 118 18.45 -15.42 -8.37
C SER A 118 18.48 -15.96 -6.94
N TRP A 119 19.13 -17.12 -6.73
CA TRP A 119 19.35 -17.66 -5.39
C TRP A 119 20.33 -16.83 -4.56
N SER A 120 21.41 -16.31 -5.17
CA SER A 120 22.33 -15.38 -4.50
C SER A 120 21.60 -14.12 -4.05
N GLN A 121 20.80 -13.52 -4.94
CA GLN A 121 19.98 -12.35 -4.64
C GLN A 121 18.99 -12.60 -3.50
N TYR A 122 18.36 -13.77 -3.46
CA TYR A 122 17.44 -14.14 -2.37
C TYR A 122 18.18 -14.25 -1.03
N ILE A 123 19.33 -14.93 -1.01
CA ILE A 123 20.16 -15.13 0.20
C ILE A 123 20.67 -13.80 0.76
N GLU A 124 20.96 -12.81 -0.09
CA GLU A 124 21.40 -11.48 0.36
C GLU A 124 20.38 -10.73 1.21
N VAL A 125 19.09 -11.02 1.01
CA VAL A 125 17.99 -10.25 1.63
C VAL A 125 17.15 -11.05 2.61
N CYS A 126 17.16 -12.38 2.53
CA CYS A 126 16.27 -13.21 3.32
C CYS A 126 16.62 -13.27 4.81
N ASP A 127 15.61 -13.54 5.64
CA ASP A 127 15.78 -13.74 7.08
C ASP A 127 16.60 -15.00 7.34
N SER A 128 17.34 -15.05 8.45
CA SER A 128 18.30 -16.13 8.72
C SER A 128 17.70 -17.53 8.75
N ILE A 129 16.39 -17.64 9.00
CA ILE A 129 15.64 -18.89 9.01
C ILE A 129 15.51 -19.47 7.59
N ASP A 130 15.38 -18.60 6.58
CA ASP A 130 15.18 -18.98 5.18
C ASP A 130 16.50 -19.28 4.44
N ILE A 131 17.65 -18.90 5.03
CA ILE A 131 18.98 -19.03 4.43
C ILE A 131 19.37 -20.50 4.16
N LYS A 132 18.93 -21.45 5.00
CA LYS A 132 19.40 -22.84 4.92
C LYS A 132 18.96 -23.51 3.61
N ASP A 133 17.68 -23.47 3.29
CA ASP A 133 17.13 -24.06 2.05
C ASP A 133 17.74 -23.39 0.80
N ALA A 134 17.80 -22.06 0.80
CA ALA A 134 18.36 -21.31 -0.33
C ALA A 134 19.85 -21.63 -0.59
N ARG A 135 20.65 -21.83 0.48
CA ARG A 135 22.06 -22.25 0.34
C ARG A 135 22.20 -23.67 -0.22
N GLU A 136 21.34 -24.60 0.20
CA GLU A 136 21.34 -25.96 -0.34
C GLU A 136 21.09 -25.93 -1.86
N ARG A 137 20.14 -25.10 -2.32
CA ARG A 137 19.88 -24.90 -3.74
C ARG A 137 21.03 -24.23 -4.49
N LEU A 138 21.68 -23.23 -3.91
CA LEU A 138 22.83 -22.55 -4.52
C LEU A 138 24.02 -23.52 -4.74
N ASN A 139 24.30 -24.38 -3.76
CA ASN A 139 25.40 -25.34 -3.82
C ASN A 139 25.23 -26.36 -4.96
N ALA A 140 24.01 -26.63 -5.40
CA ALA A 140 23.73 -27.51 -6.53
C ALA A 140 24.23 -26.96 -7.89
N PHE A 141 24.57 -25.67 -7.98
CA PHE A 141 25.10 -25.04 -9.20
C PHE A 141 26.63 -24.90 -9.23
N ILE A 142 27.29 -25.14 -8.10
CA ILE A 142 28.75 -24.95 -7.95
C ILE A 142 29.51 -26.27 -8.20
N HIS A 143 28.78 -27.40 -8.30
CA HIS A 143 29.30 -28.75 -8.53
C HIS A 143 28.86 -29.28 -9.90
#